data_AF-A0A4Y4B4F2-F1
#
_entry.id   AF-A0A4Y4B4F2-F1
#
_cell.length_a   1.000
_cell.length_b   1.000
_cell.length_c   1.000
_cell.angle_alpha   90.00
_cell.angle_beta   90.00
_cell.angle_gamma   90.00
#
_symmetry.space_group_name_H-M   'P 1'
#
loop_
_entity.id
_entity.type
_entity.pdbx_description
1 polymer ?
#
loop_
_entity_poly.entity_id
_entity_poly.type
_entity_poly.pdbx_seq_one_letter_code
_entity_poly.pdbx_strand_id
1 'polypeptide(L)'
;MSPSPVSSTPILRRTLIWSAVATVVLAIIAGGIGYLVAQGEGLVSGLLGVLLAAVFLAITGISILIANRWYGDPIYVQLFFAIVLGGWLLKLGLFVVAMIMLAGQPWLQPMVFFLSIVAGVLMSLAIDVIVLTSMRLPNVSDTNLPTEVPEDRAPGSANHIGDGPVEGGQRS
;
A
#
# COMPACT_ATOMS: atom_id res chain seq x y z
N MET A 1 30.85 3.32 -6.90
CA MET A 1 29.81 4.37 -6.81
C MET A 1 28.63 3.76 -6.08
N SER A 2 28.35 4.23 -4.87
CA SER A 2 27.25 3.76 -4.03
C SER A 2 25.91 4.04 -4.74
N PRO A 3 24.96 3.08 -4.77
CA PRO A 3 23.67 3.28 -5.42
C PRO A 3 22.94 4.44 -4.75
N SER A 4 22.57 5.43 -5.54
CA SER A 4 21.73 6.56 -5.13
C SER A 4 20.45 6.02 -4.47
N PRO A 5 20.08 6.49 -3.26
CA PRO A 5 18.89 6.01 -2.59
C PRO A 5 17.69 6.34 -3.46
N VAL A 6 16.92 5.33 -3.85
CA VAL A 6 15.61 5.52 -4.47
C VAL A 6 14.80 6.43 -3.55
N SER A 7 14.62 7.68 -3.96
CA SER A 7 13.86 8.64 -3.18
C SER A 7 12.43 8.11 -3.08
N SER A 8 11.96 7.79 -1.87
CA SER A 8 10.61 7.28 -1.60
C SER A 8 9.51 8.34 -1.80
N THR A 9 9.90 9.58 -2.13
CA THR A 9 9.00 10.73 -2.28
C THR A 9 8.00 10.63 -3.44
N PRO A 10 8.33 10.08 -4.64
CA PRO A 10 7.37 9.98 -5.74
C PRO A 10 6.30 8.92 -5.47
N ILE A 11 6.66 7.80 -4.83
CA ILE A 11 5.73 6.72 -4.49
C ILE A 11 4.77 7.20 -3.39
N LEU A 12 5.29 7.80 -2.31
CA LEU A 12 4.46 8.31 -1.22
C LEU A 12 3.50 9.42 -1.71
N ARG A 13 3.99 10.32 -2.57
CA ARG A 13 3.16 11.36 -3.20
C ARG A 13 2.08 10.76 -4.10
N ARG A 14 2.40 9.71 -4.87
CA ARG A 14 1.42 9.04 -5.74
C ARG A 14 0.33 8.37 -4.92
N THR A 15 0.67 7.66 -3.85
CA THR A 15 -0.31 7.05 -2.94
C THR A 15 -1.22 8.11 -2.29
N LEU A 16 -0.65 9.23 -1.83
CA LEU A 16 -1.43 10.35 -1.26
C LEU A 16 -2.37 11.01 -2.28
N ILE A 17 -1.93 11.16 -3.54
CA ILE A 17 -2.78 11.73 -4.59
C ILE A 17 -3.93 10.77 -4.92
N TRP A 18 -3.66 9.47 -5.05
CA TRP A 18 -4.69 8.48 -5.35
C TRP A 18 -5.73 8.36 -4.23
N SER A 19 -5.32 8.38 -2.96
CA SER A 19 -6.26 8.35 -1.83
C SER A 19 -7.10 9.64 -1.74
N ALA A 20 -6.50 10.79 -2.03
CA ALA A 20 -7.22 12.07 -2.11
C ALA A 20 -8.26 12.07 -3.25
N VAL A 21 -7.87 11.64 -4.45
CA VAL A 21 -8.78 11.56 -5.61
C VAL A 21 -9.93 10.61 -5.33
N ALA A 22 -9.65 9.41 -4.80
CA ALA A 22 -10.69 8.45 -4.44
C ALA A 22 -11.69 9.04 -3.42
N THR A 23 -11.19 9.75 -2.40
CA THR A 23 -12.03 10.41 -1.40
C THR A 23 -12.93 11.47 -2.02
N VAL A 24 -12.41 12.27 -2.97
CA VAL A 24 -13.19 13.29 -3.68
C VAL A 24 -14.27 12.66 -4.56
N VAL A 25 -13.94 11.62 -5.34
CA VAL A 25 -14.91 10.90 -6.16
C VAL A 25 -16.04 10.32 -5.30
N LEU A 26 -15.67 9.70 -4.18
CA LEU A 26 -16.63 9.16 -3.23
C LEU A 26 -17.51 10.25 -2.61
N ALA A 27 -16.94 11.40 -2.25
CA ALA A 27 -17.68 12.54 -1.69
C ALA A 27 -18.72 13.07 -2.67
N ILE A 28 -18.38 13.14 -3.97
CA ILE A 28 -19.31 13.55 -5.03
C ILE A 28 -20.45 12.52 -5.17
N ILE A 29 -20.14 11.23 -5.21
CA ILE A 29 -21.14 10.18 -5.38
C ILE A 29 -22.07 10.08 -4.16
N ALA A 30 -21.50 9.94 -2.96
CA ALA A 30 -22.26 9.81 -1.72
C ALA A 30 -23.04 11.09 -1.39
N GLY A 31 -22.43 12.25 -1.59
CA GLY A 31 -23.08 13.54 -1.43
C GLY A 31 -24.21 13.76 -2.44
N GLY A 32 -24.00 13.39 -3.70
CA GLY A 32 -25.02 13.47 -4.75
C GLY A 32 -26.21 12.55 -4.48
N ILE A 33 -25.95 11.27 -4.16
CA ILE A 33 -27.00 10.31 -3.80
C ILE A 33 -27.73 10.77 -2.53
N GLY A 34 -26.99 11.22 -1.50
CA GLY A 34 -27.56 11.75 -0.28
C GLY A 34 -28.48 12.94 -0.53
N TYR A 35 -28.05 13.87 -1.38
CA TYR A 35 -28.84 15.03 -1.76
C TYR A 35 -30.14 14.64 -2.49
N LEU A 36 -30.09 13.67 -3.40
CA LEU A 36 -31.28 13.20 -4.11
C LEU A 36 -32.29 12.53 -3.16
N VAL A 37 -31.82 11.83 -2.13
CA VAL A 37 -32.69 11.09 -1.18
C VAL A 37 -33.30 12.00 -0.11
N ALA A 38 -32.50 12.90 0.48
CA ALA A 38 -32.92 13.70 1.64
C ALA A 38 -32.41 15.15 1.61
N GLN A 39 -32.15 15.68 0.41
CA GLN A 39 -31.81 17.09 0.18
C GLN A 39 -30.58 17.52 1.01
N GLY A 40 -30.65 18.66 1.71
CA GLY A 40 -29.52 19.18 2.49
C GLY A 40 -29.05 18.23 3.60
N GLU A 41 -29.97 17.58 4.31
CA GLU A 41 -29.63 16.64 5.39
C GLU A 41 -28.93 15.39 4.85
N GLY A 42 -29.44 14.87 3.73
CA GLY A 42 -28.82 13.73 3.06
C GLY A 42 -27.43 14.05 2.50
N LEU A 43 -27.22 15.25 1.96
CA LEU A 43 -25.89 15.70 1.51
C LEU A 43 -24.90 15.73 2.68
N VAL A 44 -25.25 16.38 3.79
CA VAL A 44 -24.38 16.48 4.97
C VAL A 44 -24.09 15.09 5.55
N SER A 45 -25.12 14.25 5.65
CA SER A 45 -25.00 12.88 6.13
C SER A 45 -24.07 12.04 5.25
N GLY A 46 -24.19 12.17 3.93
CA GLY A 46 -23.35 11.47 2.98
C GLY A 46 -21.88 11.91 3.10
N LEU A 47 -21.64 13.21 3.13
CA LEU A 47 -20.29 13.78 3.26
C LEU A 47 -19.63 13.40 4.60
N LEU A 48 -20.38 13.39 5.71
CA LEU A 48 -19.86 12.95 7.00
C LEU A 48 -19.48 11.46 7.01
N GLY A 49 -20.28 10.62 6.34
CA GLY A 49 -19.95 9.19 6.20
C GLY A 49 -18.65 8.98 5.42
N VAL A 50 -18.48 9.73 4.32
CA VAL A 50 -17.24 9.72 3.53
C VAL A 50 -16.05 10.24 4.33
N LEU A 51 -16.22 11.34 5.06
CA LEU A 51 -15.18 11.89 5.93
C LEU A 51 -14.72 10.87 6.97
N LEU A 52 -15.66 10.19 7.63
CA LEU A 52 -15.33 9.17 8.63
C LEU A 52 -14.57 7.99 8.01
N ALA A 53 -15.00 7.52 6.84
CA ALA A 53 -14.28 6.47 6.11
C ALA A 53 -12.85 6.90 5.72
N ALA A 54 -12.68 8.14 5.24
CA ALA A 54 -11.38 8.71 4.90
C ALA A 54 -10.47 8.82 6.13
N VAL A 55 -11.00 9.20 7.29
CA VAL A 55 -10.26 9.22 8.57
C VAL A 55 -9.82 7.81 8.95
N PHE A 56 -10.66 6.79 8.79
CA PHE A 56 -10.28 5.42 9.09
C PHE A 56 -9.17 4.90 8.18
N LEU A 57 -9.22 5.25 6.90
CA LEU A 57 -8.17 4.93 5.95
C LEU A 57 -6.86 5.65 6.32
N ALA A 58 -6.93 6.94 6.68
CA ALA A 58 -5.77 7.74 7.08
C ALA A 58 -5.10 7.15 8.33
N ILE A 59 -5.87 6.75 9.34
CA ILE A 59 -5.32 6.09 10.54
C ILE A 59 -4.56 4.81 10.16
N THR A 60 -5.04 4.02 9.19
CA THR A 60 -4.28 2.85 8.69
C THR A 60 -2.96 3.26 8.07
N GLY A 61 -2.99 4.22 7.14
CA GLY A 61 -1.77 4.64 6.43
C GLY A 61 -0.73 5.23 7.38
N ILE A 62 -1.18 6.06 8.32
CA ILE A 62 -0.34 6.70 9.33
C ILE A 62 0.25 5.65 10.29
N SER A 63 -0.55 4.67 10.75
CA SER A 63 -0.05 3.64 11.67
C SER A 63 1.08 2.82 11.04
N ILE A 64 0.93 2.45 9.76
CA ILE A 64 1.96 1.73 9.02
C ILE A 64 3.20 2.62 8.82
N LEU A 65 3.03 3.88 8.43
CA LEU A 65 4.14 4.79 8.19
C LEU A 65 4.95 5.07 9.45
N ILE A 66 4.26 5.22 10.58
CA ILE A 66 4.88 5.34 11.91
C ILE A 66 5.63 4.05 12.22
N ALA A 67 4.99 2.87 12.13
CA ALA A 67 5.63 1.60 12.47
C ALA A 67 6.88 1.32 11.64
N ASN A 68 6.87 1.66 10.34
CA ASN A 68 8.00 1.45 9.44
C ASN A 68 9.25 2.29 9.80
N ARG A 69 9.13 3.30 10.66
CA ARG A 69 10.27 4.12 11.09
C ARG A 69 11.32 3.35 11.91
N TRP A 70 10.92 2.23 12.52
CA TRP A 70 11.80 1.35 13.30
C TRP A 70 12.18 0.08 12.55
N TYR A 71 11.99 0.04 11.23
CA TYR A 71 12.31 -1.14 10.42
C TYR A 71 13.79 -1.51 10.54
N GLY A 72 14.07 -2.75 10.94
CA GLY A 72 15.43 -3.27 11.13
C GLY A 72 15.92 -3.27 12.59
N ASP A 73 15.23 -2.60 13.51
CA ASP A 73 15.56 -2.66 14.93
C ASP A 73 15.06 -3.97 15.58
N PRO A 74 15.76 -4.51 16.60
CA PRO A 74 15.31 -5.71 17.33
C PRO A 74 13.91 -5.59 17.95
N ILE A 75 13.49 -4.34 18.27
CA ILE A 75 12.19 -4.03 18.88
C ILE A 75 11.06 -3.80 17.84
N TYR A 76 11.40 -3.78 16.54
CA TYR A 76 10.47 -3.46 15.45
C TYR A 76 9.15 -4.22 15.53
N VAL A 77 9.23 -5.55 15.72
CA VAL A 77 8.04 -6.42 15.74
C VAL A 77 7.08 -6.02 16.86
N GLN A 78 7.60 -5.73 18.06
CA GLN A 78 6.79 -5.36 19.22
C GLN A 78 6.12 -4.00 19.01
N LEU A 79 6.84 -3.01 18.50
CA LEU A 79 6.29 -1.70 18.17
C LEU A 79 5.25 -1.79 17.04
N PHE A 80 5.51 -2.57 16.00
CA PHE A 80 4.58 -2.79 14.91
C PHE A 80 3.25 -3.35 15.42
N PHE A 81 3.28 -4.41 16.22
CA PHE A 81 2.06 -4.97 16.82
C PHE A 81 1.34 -3.96 17.73
N ALA A 82 2.08 -3.24 18.57
CA ALA A 82 1.50 -2.23 19.46
C ALA A 82 0.81 -1.10 18.67
N ILE A 83 1.42 -0.64 17.58
CA ILE A 83 0.87 0.43 16.72
C ILE A 83 -0.33 -0.07 15.92
N VAL A 84 -0.29 -1.29 15.38
CA VAL A 84 -1.42 -1.85 14.62
C VAL A 84 -2.61 -2.12 15.53
N LEU A 85 -2.40 -2.78 16.67
CA LEU A 85 -3.45 -3.02 17.68
C LEU A 85 -3.96 -1.69 18.26
N GLY A 86 -3.07 -0.75 18.55
CA GLY A 86 -3.43 0.59 19.02
C GLY A 86 -4.23 1.38 17.99
N GLY A 87 -3.85 1.32 16.71
CA GLY A 87 -4.58 1.95 15.61
C GLY A 87 -5.97 1.34 15.43
N TRP A 88 -6.12 0.03 15.60
CA TRP A 88 -7.43 -0.63 15.60
C TRP A 88 -8.30 -0.16 16.77
N LEU A 89 -7.75 -0.12 17.99
CA LEU A 89 -8.47 0.35 19.18
C LEU A 89 -8.86 1.83 19.06
N LEU A 90 -7.96 2.66 18.54
CA LEU A 90 -8.21 4.08 18.27
C LEU A 90 -9.39 4.26 17.31
N LYS A 91 -9.44 3.47 16.22
CA LYS A 91 -10.57 3.53 15.28
C LYS A 91 -11.88 3.12 15.94
N LEU A 92 -11.89 2.06 16.75
CA LEU A 92 -13.10 1.66 17.46
C LEU A 92 -13.57 2.75 18.42
N GLY A 93 -12.66 3.30 19.24
CA GLY A 93 -13.00 4.40 20.14
C GLY A 93 -13.52 5.62 19.38
N LEU A 94 -12.84 6.02 18.31
CA LEU A 94 -13.25 7.13 17.45
C LEU A 94 -14.62 6.88 16.81
N PHE A 95 -14.87 5.66 16.32
CA PHE A 95 -16.16 5.27 15.76
C PHE A 95 -17.28 5.42 16.80
N VAL A 96 -17.08 4.86 17.99
CA VAL A 96 -18.06 4.92 19.08
C VAL A 96 -18.34 6.36 19.48
N VAL A 97 -17.30 7.17 19.68
CA VAL A 97 -17.44 8.59 20.02
C VAL A 97 -18.21 9.33 18.92
N ALA A 98 -17.85 9.12 17.65
CA ALA A 98 -18.56 9.72 16.52
C ALA A 98 -20.03 9.30 16.52
N MET A 99 -20.34 8.02 16.72
CA MET A 99 -21.72 7.54 16.76
C MET A 99 -22.51 8.14 17.92
N ILE A 100 -21.92 8.27 19.10
CA ILE A 100 -22.57 8.91 20.25
C ILE A 100 -22.85 10.39 19.98
N MET A 101 -21.88 11.10 19.38
CA MET A 101 -22.04 12.52 19.06
C MET A 101 -23.10 12.76 17.98
N LEU A 102 -23.18 11.86 16.99
CA LEU A 102 -24.12 11.96 15.88
C LEU A 102 -25.50 11.37 16.21
N ALA A 103 -25.59 10.52 17.25
CA ALA A 103 -26.85 9.92 17.66
C ALA A 103 -27.88 10.98 18.06
N GLY A 104 -29.10 10.82 17.55
CA GLY A 104 -30.23 11.70 17.88
C GLY A 104 -30.17 13.08 17.25
N GLN A 105 -29.19 13.36 16.38
CA GLN A 105 -29.13 14.63 15.66
C GLN A 105 -30.26 14.71 14.61
N PRO A 106 -31.10 15.76 14.62
CA PRO A 106 -32.27 15.85 13.75
C PRO A 106 -31.92 16.04 12.26
N TRP A 107 -30.75 16.61 11.98
CA TRP A 107 -30.25 16.87 10.63
C TRP A 107 -29.50 15.68 10.03
N LEU A 108 -29.31 14.60 10.80
CA LEU A 108 -28.60 13.41 10.35
C LEU A 108 -29.59 12.37 9.83
N GLN A 109 -29.40 11.96 8.59
CA GLN A 109 -30.14 10.87 7.96
C GLN A 109 -29.37 9.56 8.16
N PRO A 110 -29.78 8.69 9.11
CA PRO A 110 -28.92 7.59 9.57
C PRO A 110 -28.60 6.58 8.47
N MET A 111 -29.58 6.31 7.59
CA MET A 111 -29.40 5.38 6.48
C MET A 111 -28.40 5.90 5.44
N VAL A 112 -28.49 7.18 5.08
CA VAL A 112 -27.56 7.81 4.11
C VAL A 112 -26.15 7.84 4.67
N PHE A 113 -26.01 8.25 5.93
CA PHE A 113 -24.72 8.26 6.63
C PHE A 113 -24.10 6.86 6.69
N PHE A 114 -24.87 5.85 7.13
CA PHE A 114 -24.41 4.46 7.23
C PHE A 114 -23.98 3.90 5.87
N LEU A 115 -24.82 4.05 4.84
CA LEU A 115 -24.51 3.58 3.49
C LEU A 115 -23.29 4.29 2.90
N SER A 116 -23.08 5.56 3.24
CA SER A 116 -21.90 6.31 2.78
C SER A 116 -20.61 5.79 3.43
N ILE A 117 -20.64 5.41 4.71
CA ILE A 117 -19.51 4.74 5.36
C ILE A 117 -19.24 3.39 4.69
N VAL A 118 -20.28 2.57 4.50
CA VAL A 118 -20.15 1.24 3.89
C VAL A 118 -19.59 1.36 2.47
N ALA A 119 -20.15 2.25 1.65
CA ALA A 119 -19.65 2.52 0.31
C ALA A 119 -18.19 3.00 0.33
N GLY A 120 -17.81 3.83 1.30
CA GLY A 120 -16.43 4.27 1.44
C GLY A 120 -15.45 3.15 1.80
N VAL A 121 -15.83 2.28 2.74
CA VAL A 121 -15.03 1.11 3.09
C VAL A 121 -14.91 0.14 1.91
N LEU A 122 -16.01 -0.12 1.20
CA LEU A 122 -16.01 -0.99 0.02
C LEU A 122 -15.18 -0.40 -1.13
N MET A 123 -15.26 0.91 -1.37
CA MET A 123 -14.44 1.59 -2.36
C MET A 123 -12.95 1.50 -2.01
N SER A 124 -12.58 1.75 -0.75
CA SER A 124 -11.17 1.63 -0.33
C SER A 124 -10.67 0.21 -0.55
N LEU A 125 -11.44 -0.80 -0.15
CA LEU A 125 -11.08 -2.20 -0.34
C LEU A 125 -10.92 -2.57 -1.83
N ALA A 126 -11.82 -2.07 -2.68
CA ALA A 126 -11.72 -2.29 -4.11
C ALA A 126 -10.44 -1.67 -4.69
N ILE A 127 -10.09 -0.44 -4.28
CA ILE A 127 -8.83 0.22 -4.67
C ILE A 127 -7.64 -0.60 -4.19
N ASP A 128 -7.66 -1.06 -2.93
CA ASP A 128 -6.59 -1.89 -2.37
C ASP A 128 -6.39 -3.15 -3.22
N VAL A 129 -7.47 -3.88 -3.56
CA VAL A 129 -7.41 -5.07 -4.42
C VAL A 129 -6.87 -4.75 -5.82
N ILE A 130 -7.34 -3.66 -6.45
CA ILE A 130 -6.86 -3.25 -7.77
C ILE A 130 -5.37 -2.87 -7.74
N VAL A 131 -4.93 -2.13 -6.72
CA VAL A 131 -3.53 -1.74 -6.55
C VAL A 131 -2.67 -2.96 -6.28
N LEU A 132 -3.10 -3.86 -5.39
CA LEU A 132 -2.42 -5.11 -5.06
C LEU A 132 -2.24 -5.99 -6.30
N THR A 133 -3.29 -6.17 -7.10
CA THR A 133 -3.22 -6.98 -8.34
C THR A 133 -2.44 -6.30 -9.47
N SER A 134 -2.33 -4.98 -9.45
CA SER A 134 -1.54 -4.21 -10.42
C SER A 134 -0.05 -4.18 -10.10
N MET A 135 0.34 -4.48 -8.86
CA MET A 135 1.74 -4.72 -8.49
C MET A 135 2.20 -6.04 -9.10
N ARG A 136 2.60 -6.01 -10.38
CA ARG A 136 3.45 -7.05 -10.96
C ARG A 136 4.72 -7.06 -10.13
N LEU A 137 4.88 -8.06 -9.26
CA LEU A 137 6.15 -8.33 -8.59
C LEU A 137 7.19 -8.43 -9.71
N PRO A 138 8.27 -7.63 -9.69
CA PRO A 138 9.42 -7.91 -10.52
C PRO A 138 9.88 -9.30 -10.11
N ASN A 139 9.50 -10.30 -10.91
CA ASN A 139 9.94 -11.65 -10.66
C ASN A 139 11.47 -11.58 -10.68
N VAL A 140 12.09 -12.25 -9.72
CA VAL A 140 13.55 -12.45 -9.62
C VAL A 140 14.12 -13.24 -10.83
N SER A 141 13.33 -13.42 -11.90
CA SER A 141 13.69 -14.07 -13.15
C SER A 141 14.75 -13.31 -13.95
N ASP A 142 14.98 -12.03 -13.66
CA ASP A 142 15.99 -11.21 -14.36
C ASP A 142 17.36 -11.20 -13.64
N THR A 143 17.52 -11.96 -12.54
CA THR A 143 18.84 -12.16 -11.94
C THR A 143 19.52 -13.38 -12.56
N ASN A 144 20.65 -13.16 -13.26
CA ASN A 144 21.56 -14.25 -13.59
C ASN A 144 22.09 -14.86 -12.29
N LEU A 145 21.62 -16.07 -11.96
CA LEU A 145 22.24 -16.86 -10.91
C LEU A 145 23.68 -17.18 -11.36
N PRO A 146 24.70 -17.02 -10.49
CA PRO A 146 26.02 -17.54 -10.77
C PRO A 146 25.91 -19.01 -11.17
N THR A 147 26.29 -19.32 -12.42
CA THR A 147 26.20 -20.68 -12.97
C THR A 147 27.31 -21.58 -12.43
N GLU A 148 28.27 -20.99 -11.74
CA GLU A 148 29.39 -21.64 -11.11
C GLU A 148 29.63 -21.04 -9.72
N VAL A 149 29.76 -21.94 -8.77
CA VAL A 149 30.12 -21.67 -7.39
C VAL A 149 31.66 -21.71 -7.34
N PRO A 150 32.38 -20.63 -6.99
CA PRO A 150 33.86 -20.59 -7.04
C PRO A 150 34.56 -21.71 -6.27
N GLU A 151 33.92 -22.22 -5.21
CA GLU A 151 34.39 -23.34 -4.40
C GLU A 151 34.09 -24.74 -4.97
N ASP A 152 33.21 -24.85 -5.98
CA ASP A 152 32.89 -26.11 -6.68
C ASP A 152 33.77 -26.30 -7.95
N ARG A 153 34.75 -25.41 -8.14
CA ARG A 153 35.76 -25.56 -9.19
C ARG A 153 36.68 -26.73 -8.84
N ALA A 154 36.51 -27.86 -9.54
CA ALA A 154 37.39 -29.01 -9.41
C ALA A 154 38.87 -28.59 -9.56
N PRO A 155 39.77 -29.00 -8.64
CA PRO A 155 41.19 -28.67 -8.71
C PRO A 155 41.83 -29.40 -9.89
N GLY A 156 41.83 -28.75 -11.07
CA GLY A 156 42.39 -29.31 -12.31
C GLY A 156 41.94 -28.64 -13.61
N SER A 157 40.92 -27.79 -13.61
CA SER A 157 40.37 -27.19 -14.84
C SER A 157 41.19 -26.02 -15.42
N ALA A 158 42.23 -25.55 -14.73
CA ALA A 158 43.05 -24.41 -15.17
C ALA A 158 44.02 -24.72 -16.34
N ASN A 159 44.14 -25.99 -16.76
CA ASN A 159 45.20 -26.42 -17.70
C ASN A 159 44.77 -26.61 -19.16
N HIS A 160 43.53 -26.32 -19.53
CA HIS A 160 43.15 -26.30 -20.95
C HIS A 160 43.21 -24.87 -21.50
N ILE A 161 44.44 -24.40 -21.75
CA ILE A 161 44.69 -23.30 -22.69
C ILE A 161 44.47 -23.85 -24.10
N GLY A 162 43.30 -23.57 -24.67
CA GLY A 162 43.11 -23.63 -26.11
C GLY A 162 43.75 -22.40 -26.75
N ASP A 163 44.84 -22.62 -27.48
CA ASP A 163 44.92 -22.43 -28.94
C ASP A 163 46.36 -22.24 -29.42
N GLY A 164 46.71 -23.00 -30.45
CA GLY A 164 47.81 -22.72 -31.36
C GLY A 164 47.48 -23.35 -32.71
N PRO A 165 47.53 -22.63 -33.85
CA PRO A 165 47.21 -23.20 -35.15
C PRO A 165 48.21 -24.30 -35.49
N VAL A 166 47.72 -25.45 -35.95
CA VAL A 166 48.59 -26.53 -36.45
C VAL A 166 49.13 -26.09 -37.82
N GLU A 167 50.29 -25.45 -37.80
CA GLU A 167 51.03 -25.06 -39.00
C GLU A 167 51.60 -26.32 -39.67
N GLY A 168 51.16 -26.55 -40.90
CA GLY A 168 51.61 -27.67 -41.74
C GLY A 168 53.10 -27.56 -42.04
N GLY A 169 53.86 -28.58 -41.63
CA GLY A 169 55.30 -28.70 -41.86
C GLY A 169 55.64 -30.02 -42.56
N GLN A 170 55.56 -29.99 -43.89
CA GLN A 170 56.14 -30.88 -44.89
C GLN A 170 57.56 -31.37 -44.55
N ARG A 171 57.83 -32.70 -44.51
CA ARG A 171 59.07 -33.47 -44.90
C ARG A 171 58.74 -34.96 -44.78
N SER A 172 59.13 -35.91 -45.62
CA SER A 172 59.84 -35.99 -46.91
C SER A 172 59.70 -37.45 -47.33
#